data_AF-A0A842HFQ0-F1
#
_entry.id   AF-A0A842HFQ0-F1
#
_cell.length_a   1.000
_cell.length_b   1.000
_cell.length_c   1.000
_cell.angle_alpha   90.00
_cell.angle_beta   90.00
_cell.angle_gamma   90.00
#
_symmetry.space_group_name_H-M   'P 1'
#
loop_
_entity.id
_entity.type
_entity.pdbx_description
1 polymer ?
#
loop_
_entity_poly.entity_id
_entity_poly.type
_entity_poly.pdbx_seq_one_letter_code
_entity_poly.pdbx_strand_id
1 'polypeptide(L)'
;MLALSLGATLLAGPAAQAAVTPEGDVSPGTGDSYWSTGGSSSQAVAIGQSSPGSLMMNGGSTLASGQVTIGTDGAAGGEVELSDAGTSWAIANDAYIGFFGGALVEVMNGASVSTGSTALGYYAGSTGKIVVKGAGSQWSATSVVVGSSGNAQFNVTDSGKVTTSGNLDVQGGSGVGILNLGVSGNTTLVDVGGTFTNNGTVNVFALGNITGGIYLPVTATSFAGGGTLNFWGGSVAEGVGAFAVSDYTEYTTPLVGQNLSGARVNAGDGELIVVFADNAGTGNLEINEVASPLPSGYSYYEVVQIEMSGLTNSEIILSFELGAGVDEDNIYAWKLVGENWQEIDLEDTLGTYEQEYFNMMVDGGGVYALGVVPEPSTYAALIGACVLAFVCLRRRLRS
;
A
#
# COMPACT_ATOMS: atom_id res chain seq x y z
N MET A 1 47.39 -26.86 -16.02
CA MET A 1 46.76 -25.90 -16.94
C MET A 1 45.68 -26.64 -17.72
N LEU A 2 44.45 -26.63 -17.21
CA LEU A 2 43.19 -26.79 -17.94
C LEU A 2 42.09 -26.48 -16.91
N ALA A 3 41.58 -25.26 -16.91
CA ALA A 3 40.40 -24.89 -16.15
C ALA A 3 39.20 -25.12 -17.07
N LEU A 4 38.32 -26.08 -16.74
CA LEU A 4 36.99 -26.16 -17.33
C LEU A 4 36.11 -25.16 -16.59
N SER A 5 35.78 -24.05 -17.24
CA SER A 5 34.69 -23.16 -16.81
C SER A 5 33.36 -23.81 -17.16
N LEU A 6 32.63 -24.29 -16.14
CA LEU A 6 31.25 -24.73 -16.32
C LEU A 6 30.37 -23.47 -16.37
N GLY A 7 29.96 -23.08 -17.57
CA GLY A 7 28.95 -22.04 -17.76
C GLY A 7 27.60 -22.57 -17.30
N ALA A 8 27.12 -22.10 -16.15
CA ALA A 8 25.74 -22.30 -15.75
C ALA A 8 24.86 -21.41 -16.65
N THR A 9 24.28 -22.00 -17.69
CA THR A 9 23.11 -21.43 -18.36
C THR A 9 21.99 -21.35 -17.34
N LEU A 10 21.70 -20.12 -16.91
CA LEU A 10 20.52 -19.77 -16.14
C LEU A 10 19.29 -20.12 -16.99
N LEU A 11 18.66 -21.27 -16.72
CA LEU A 11 17.33 -21.56 -17.22
C LEU A 11 16.38 -20.69 -16.41
N ALA A 12 15.96 -19.56 -16.97
CA ALA A 12 14.82 -18.81 -16.47
C ALA A 12 13.64 -19.79 -16.31
N GLY A 13 12.95 -19.73 -15.17
CA GLY A 13 11.65 -20.38 -15.02
C GLY A 13 10.69 -19.92 -16.13
N PRO A 14 9.61 -20.66 -16.41
CA PRO A 14 8.63 -20.22 -17.41
C PRO A 14 8.19 -18.81 -17.07
N ALA A 15 8.41 -17.85 -17.98
CA ALA A 15 7.83 -16.53 -17.86
C ALA A 15 6.31 -16.69 -17.70
N ALA A 16 5.72 -15.97 -16.74
CA ALA A 16 4.26 -15.89 -16.64
C ALA A 16 3.73 -15.49 -18.02
N GLN A 17 2.83 -16.30 -18.58
CA GLN A 17 2.25 -16.00 -19.87
C GLN A 17 1.37 -14.76 -19.69
N ALA A 18 1.63 -13.70 -20.48
CA ALA A 18 0.79 -12.52 -20.52
C ALA A 18 -0.68 -12.93 -20.67
N ALA A 19 -1.51 -12.64 -19.66
CA ALA A 19 -2.92 -12.96 -19.67
C ALA A 19 -3.78 -11.76 -19.26
N VAL A 20 -4.94 -11.66 -19.90
CA VAL A 20 -6.08 -10.85 -19.50
C VAL A 20 -7.20 -11.84 -19.17
N THR A 21 -7.47 -12.04 -17.88
CA THR A 21 -8.26 -13.14 -17.36
C THR A 21 -9.49 -12.59 -16.65
N PRO A 22 -10.62 -12.45 -17.37
CA PRO A 22 -11.89 -12.11 -16.74
C PRO A 22 -12.54 -13.34 -16.09
N GLU A 23 -13.14 -13.18 -14.93
CA GLU A 23 -13.94 -14.22 -14.26
C GLU A 23 -15.25 -13.66 -13.71
N GLY A 24 -16.23 -14.54 -13.51
CA GLY A 24 -17.53 -14.17 -12.96
C GLY A 24 -18.36 -13.25 -13.87
N ASP A 25 -19.06 -12.30 -13.25
CA ASP A 25 -19.95 -11.35 -13.94
C ASP A 25 -19.16 -10.18 -14.56
N VAL A 26 -18.68 -10.41 -15.78
CA VAL A 26 -18.02 -9.39 -16.62
C VAL A 26 -18.78 -9.17 -17.94
N SER A 27 -18.69 -7.97 -18.47
CA SER A 27 -19.17 -7.62 -19.81
C SER A 27 -18.09 -6.82 -20.55
N PRO A 28 -17.67 -7.22 -21.76
CA PRO A 28 -18.07 -8.42 -22.50
C PRO A 28 -17.81 -9.72 -21.70
N GLY A 29 -18.61 -10.76 -21.95
CA GLY A 29 -18.54 -12.00 -21.18
C GLY A 29 -17.15 -12.66 -21.22
N THR A 30 -16.84 -13.53 -20.26
CA THR A 30 -15.51 -14.14 -20.08
C THR A 30 -14.97 -14.85 -21.33
N GLY A 31 -15.84 -15.41 -22.17
CA GLY A 31 -15.49 -16.07 -23.43
C GLY A 31 -15.40 -15.15 -24.65
N ASP A 32 -15.57 -13.83 -24.49
CA ASP A 32 -15.50 -12.90 -25.60
C ASP A 32 -14.06 -12.72 -26.08
N SER A 33 -13.87 -12.68 -27.40
CA SER A 33 -12.59 -12.40 -28.03
C SER A 33 -11.96 -11.08 -27.58
N TYR A 34 -12.77 -10.12 -27.13
CA TYR A 34 -12.36 -8.82 -26.59
C TYR A 34 -11.15 -8.90 -25.65
N TRP A 35 -11.17 -9.85 -24.72
CA TRP A 35 -10.13 -10.03 -23.71
C TRP A 35 -8.82 -10.58 -24.30
N SER A 36 -8.92 -11.39 -25.35
CA SER A 36 -7.76 -12.00 -26.03
C SER A 36 -7.14 -11.16 -27.15
N THR A 37 -7.85 -10.13 -27.63
CA THR A 37 -7.41 -9.29 -28.76
C THR A 37 -6.92 -7.90 -28.33
N GLY A 38 -6.72 -7.67 -27.03
CA GLY A 38 -6.29 -6.38 -26.49
C GLY A 38 -7.38 -5.30 -26.44
N GLY A 39 -8.65 -5.70 -26.60
CA GLY A 39 -9.81 -4.82 -26.47
C GLY A 39 -9.96 -3.74 -27.55
N SER A 40 -10.75 -2.71 -27.23
CA SER A 40 -11.10 -1.58 -28.09
C SER A 40 -11.50 -0.37 -27.25
N SER A 41 -11.01 0.81 -27.62
CA SER A 41 -11.34 2.09 -26.98
C SER A 41 -12.81 2.53 -27.16
N SER A 42 -13.61 1.80 -27.93
CA SER A 42 -15.05 2.06 -28.09
C SER A 42 -15.93 1.09 -27.29
N GLN A 43 -15.35 0.02 -26.73
CA GLN A 43 -16.10 -1.03 -26.05
C GLN A 43 -16.21 -0.70 -24.56
N ALA A 44 -17.44 -0.55 -24.06
CA ALA A 44 -17.66 -0.42 -22.63
C ALA A 44 -17.37 -1.76 -21.92
N VAL A 45 -16.77 -1.67 -20.73
CA VAL A 45 -16.48 -2.80 -19.86
C VAL A 45 -17.21 -2.62 -18.53
N ALA A 46 -17.82 -3.70 -18.05
CA ALA A 46 -18.40 -3.76 -16.72
C ALA A 46 -17.89 -4.99 -15.97
N ILE A 47 -17.53 -4.83 -14.70
CA ILE A 47 -17.00 -5.89 -13.84
C ILE A 47 -17.79 -5.86 -12.52
N GLY A 48 -18.38 -6.99 -12.15
CA GLY A 48 -19.25 -7.09 -10.98
C GLY A 48 -20.56 -6.33 -11.18
N GLN A 49 -21.40 -6.76 -12.14
CA GLN A 49 -22.64 -6.04 -12.46
C GLN A 49 -23.79 -6.36 -11.49
N SER A 50 -24.06 -7.64 -11.31
CA SER A 50 -25.18 -8.19 -10.53
C SER A 50 -24.75 -9.37 -9.64
N SER A 51 -23.55 -9.89 -9.87
CA SER A 51 -22.85 -10.89 -9.06
C SER A 51 -21.36 -10.54 -9.04
N PRO A 52 -20.53 -11.16 -8.19
CA PRO A 52 -19.09 -10.91 -8.20
C PRO A 52 -18.48 -11.15 -9.59
N GLY A 53 -17.57 -10.28 -9.98
CA GLY A 53 -16.77 -10.40 -11.20
C GLY A 53 -15.37 -9.88 -10.96
N SER A 54 -14.40 -10.46 -11.66
CA SER A 54 -13.00 -10.06 -11.53
C SER A 54 -12.29 -9.96 -12.87
N LEU A 55 -11.21 -9.19 -12.90
CA LEU A 55 -10.30 -9.09 -14.04
C LEU A 55 -8.87 -9.07 -13.53
N MET A 56 -8.07 -10.06 -13.95
CA MET A 56 -6.64 -10.07 -13.71
C MET A 56 -5.88 -9.78 -15.02
N MET A 57 -4.92 -8.88 -14.97
CA MET A 57 -4.00 -8.56 -16.06
C MET A 57 -2.56 -8.67 -15.58
N ASN A 58 -1.74 -9.47 -16.25
CA ASN A 58 -0.35 -9.68 -15.87
C ASN A 58 0.56 -9.98 -17.06
N GLY A 59 1.85 -10.20 -16.78
CA GLY A 59 2.85 -10.66 -17.75
C GLY A 59 3.09 -9.71 -18.93
N GLY A 60 2.84 -8.41 -18.77
CA GLY A 60 2.99 -7.44 -19.86
C GLY A 60 1.77 -7.28 -20.77
N SER A 61 0.60 -7.76 -20.34
CA SER A 61 -0.64 -7.67 -21.10
C SER A 61 -1.11 -6.24 -21.36
N THR A 62 -1.73 -6.00 -22.51
CA THR A 62 -2.32 -4.69 -22.84
C THR A 62 -3.81 -4.80 -23.10
N LEU A 63 -4.62 -3.90 -22.56
CA LEU A 63 -6.06 -3.83 -22.81
C LEU A 63 -6.48 -2.39 -23.14
N ALA A 64 -7.41 -2.23 -24.07
CA ALA A 64 -8.09 -0.97 -24.36
C ALA A 64 -9.59 -1.07 -24.12
N SER A 65 -10.18 -0.08 -23.47
CA SER A 65 -11.62 0.02 -23.19
C SER A 65 -12.14 1.43 -23.46
N GLY A 66 -13.45 1.55 -23.70
CA GLY A 66 -14.17 2.81 -23.74
C GLY A 66 -14.42 3.34 -22.33
N GLN A 67 -15.65 3.19 -21.85
CA GLN A 67 -16.01 3.45 -20.45
C GLN A 67 -15.85 2.17 -19.63
N VAL A 68 -15.43 2.31 -18.37
CA VAL A 68 -15.31 1.20 -17.42
C VAL A 68 -16.18 1.46 -16.20
N THR A 69 -16.94 0.45 -15.78
CA THR A 69 -17.75 0.48 -14.55
C THR A 69 -17.46 -0.76 -13.72
N ILE A 70 -17.06 -0.58 -12.46
CA ILE A 70 -16.69 -1.68 -11.55
C ILE A 70 -17.56 -1.58 -10.30
N GLY A 71 -18.17 -2.69 -9.87
CA GLY A 71 -19.10 -2.72 -8.73
C GLY A 71 -20.39 -1.96 -9.04
N THR A 72 -21.23 -2.53 -9.92
CA THR A 72 -22.41 -1.83 -10.47
C THR A 72 -23.65 -1.93 -9.60
N ASP A 73 -23.78 -2.93 -8.71
CA ASP A 73 -24.94 -3.10 -7.83
C ASP A 73 -24.51 -3.42 -6.38
N GLY A 74 -25.33 -3.10 -5.39
CA GLY A 74 -24.98 -3.07 -3.95
C GLY A 74 -24.56 -4.42 -3.34
N ALA A 75 -24.86 -5.54 -4.00
CA ALA A 75 -24.42 -6.89 -3.61
C ALA A 75 -23.30 -7.46 -4.50
N ALA A 76 -22.90 -6.72 -5.55
CA ALA A 76 -21.89 -7.14 -6.51
C ALA A 76 -20.55 -6.44 -6.20
N GLY A 77 -19.53 -7.23 -5.92
CA GLY A 77 -18.14 -6.78 -5.83
C GLY A 77 -17.48 -6.87 -7.21
N GLY A 78 -16.73 -5.85 -7.59
CA GLY A 78 -15.82 -5.91 -8.73
C GLY A 78 -14.37 -5.82 -8.27
N GLU A 79 -13.56 -6.79 -8.64
CA GLU A 79 -12.14 -6.86 -8.28
C GLU A 79 -11.28 -6.82 -9.53
N VAL A 80 -10.29 -5.94 -9.56
CA VAL A 80 -9.35 -5.87 -10.66
C VAL A 80 -7.93 -5.82 -10.16
N GLU A 81 -7.09 -6.67 -10.72
CA GLU A 81 -5.66 -6.69 -10.46
C GLU A 81 -4.91 -6.45 -11.77
N LEU A 82 -3.96 -5.50 -11.74
CA LEU A 82 -2.96 -5.32 -12.77
C LEU A 82 -1.58 -5.45 -12.13
N SER A 83 -0.83 -6.47 -12.55
CA SER A 83 0.50 -6.78 -12.03
C SER A 83 1.51 -6.95 -13.15
N ASP A 84 2.80 -7.00 -12.79
CA ASP A 84 3.97 -7.06 -13.67
C ASP A 84 4.24 -5.84 -14.55
N ALA A 85 5.53 -5.55 -14.71
CA ALA A 85 6.02 -4.46 -15.55
C ALA A 85 5.58 -4.64 -17.02
N GLY A 86 5.06 -3.56 -17.61
CA GLY A 86 4.58 -3.54 -18.99
C GLY A 86 3.10 -3.89 -19.15
N THR A 87 2.45 -4.41 -18.09
CA THR A 87 1.00 -4.57 -18.09
C THR A 87 0.34 -3.19 -18.13
N SER A 88 -0.61 -2.98 -19.04
CA SER A 88 -1.26 -1.68 -19.21
C SER A 88 -2.74 -1.76 -19.59
N TRP A 89 -3.55 -0.89 -19.00
CA TRP A 89 -4.96 -0.73 -19.35
C TRP A 89 -5.28 0.72 -19.72
N ALA A 90 -5.65 0.92 -20.99
CA ALA A 90 -6.04 2.21 -21.54
C ALA A 90 -7.58 2.34 -21.60
N ILE A 91 -8.14 3.19 -20.76
CA ILE A 91 -9.57 3.50 -20.68
C ILE A 91 -9.79 4.88 -21.32
N ALA A 92 -10.44 4.89 -22.48
CA ALA A 92 -10.53 6.10 -23.30
C ALA A 92 -11.48 7.16 -22.71
N ASN A 93 -12.53 6.73 -22.01
CA ASN A 93 -13.53 7.59 -21.41
C ASN A 93 -13.42 7.52 -19.87
N ASP A 94 -14.56 7.59 -19.19
CA ASP A 94 -14.61 7.58 -17.73
C ASP A 94 -14.47 6.17 -17.13
N ALA A 95 -13.88 6.12 -15.94
CA ALA A 95 -13.82 4.94 -15.09
C ALA A 95 -14.59 5.22 -13.78
N TYR A 96 -15.59 4.39 -13.50
CA TYR A 96 -16.36 4.43 -12.25
C TYR A 96 -16.02 3.22 -11.39
N ILE A 97 -15.41 3.47 -10.24
CA ILE A 97 -14.94 2.43 -9.32
C ILE A 97 -15.83 2.46 -8.07
N GLY A 98 -16.64 1.42 -7.89
CA GLY A 98 -17.70 1.42 -6.88
C GLY A 98 -18.82 2.34 -7.35
N PHE A 99 -19.54 1.91 -8.39
CA PHE A 99 -20.59 2.74 -9.00
C PHE A 99 -21.82 2.83 -8.09
N PHE A 100 -22.50 1.70 -7.84
CA PHE A 100 -23.47 1.56 -6.74
C PHE A 100 -23.02 0.52 -5.70
N GLY A 101 -22.12 -0.39 -6.06
CA GLY A 101 -21.62 -1.46 -5.20
C GLY A 101 -20.21 -1.21 -4.68
N GLY A 102 -19.54 -2.30 -4.32
CA GLY A 102 -18.15 -2.32 -3.90
C GLY A 102 -17.21 -2.60 -5.07
N ALA A 103 -16.06 -1.93 -5.09
CA ALA A 103 -15.00 -2.23 -6.03
C ALA A 103 -13.61 -2.06 -5.44
N LEU A 104 -12.70 -2.94 -5.84
CA LEU A 104 -11.26 -2.88 -5.58
C LEU A 104 -10.52 -2.92 -6.91
N VAL A 105 -9.57 -2.00 -7.10
CA VAL A 105 -8.62 -2.03 -8.22
C VAL A 105 -7.20 -1.89 -7.67
N GLU A 106 -6.36 -2.86 -7.99
CA GLU A 106 -4.96 -2.87 -7.60
C GLU A 106 -4.06 -2.76 -8.83
N VAL A 107 -3.11 -1.83 -8.77
CA VAL A 107 -2.10 -1.60 -9.81
C VAL A 107 -0.74 -1.74 -9.15
N MET A 108 -0.06 -2.84 -9.43
CA MET A 108 1.14 -3.25 -8.72
C MET A 108 2.29 -3.66 -9.64
N ASN A 109 3.48 -3.81 -9.06
CA ASN A 109 4.66 -4.40 -9.71
C ASN A 109 5.04 -3.80 -11.08
N GLY A 110 4.82 -2.51 -11.27
CA GLY A 110 5.18 -1.79 -12.50
C GLY A 110 4.08 -1.74 -13.57
N ALA A 111 2.86 -2.16 -13.24
CA ALA A 111 1.70 -2.06 -14.12
C ALA A 111 1.19 -0.61 -14.25
N SER A 112 0.40 -0.32 -15.29
CA SER A 112 -0.10 1.04 -15.54
C SER A 112 -1.56 1.09 -15.98
N VAL A 113 -2.27 2.11 -15.53
CA VAL A 113 -3.63 2.43 -15.98
C VAL A 113 -3.67 3.88 -16.45
N SER A 114 -4.35 4.12 -17.57
CA SER A 114 -4.65 5.47 -18.05
C SER A 114 -6.14 5.64 -18.30
N THR A 115 -6.75 6.70 -17.79
CA THR A 115 -8.20 6.97 -17.94
C THR A 115 -8.48 8.37 -18.46
N GLY A 116 -9.71 8.58 -18.96
CA GLY A 116 -10.35 9.89 -19.00
C GLY A 116 -10.58 10.42 -17.58
N SER A 117 -11.82 10.55 -17.13
CA SER A 117 -12.11 10.89 -15.73
C SER A 117 -12.20 9.63 -14.87
N THR A 118 -11.67 9.64 -13.64
CA THR A 118 -11.89 8.58 -12.66
C THR A 118 -12.79 9.09 -11.54
N ALA A 119 -13.83 8.34 -11.17
CA ALA A 119 -14.61 8.63 -9.97
C ALA A 119 -14.76 7.36 -9.11
N LEU A 120 -14.42 7.49 -7.82
CA LEU A 120 -14.51 6.41 -6.84
C LEU A 120 -15.66 6.68 -5.88
N GLY A 121 -16.41 5.63 -5.53
CA GLY A 121 -17.60 5.74 -4.68
C GLY A 121 -18.62 6.69 -5.32
N TYR A 122 -19.11 6.33 -6.52
CA TYR A 122 -19.83 7.27 -7.39
C TYR A 122 -21.20 7.68 -6.83
N TYR A 123 -21.98 6.72 -6.34
CA TYR A 123 -23.30 6.94 -5.73
C TYR A 123 -23.31 6.73 -4.21
N ALA A 124 -24.34 7.26 -3.55
CA ALA A 124 -24.54 7.05 -2.11
C ALA A 124 -24.65 5.55 -1.78
N GLY A 125 -23.93 5.11 -0.74
CA GLY A 125 -23.86 3.71 -0.31
C GLY A 125 -22.83 2.85 -1.05
N SER A 126 -22.21 3.35 -2.13
CA SER A 126 -21.13 2.64 -2.83
C SER A 126 -19.78 2.75 -2.11
N THR A 127 -18.89 1.79 -2.39
CA THR A 127 -17.50 1.78 -1.91
C THR A 127 -16.54 1.56 -3.08
N GLY A 128 -15.56 2.45 -3.26
CA GLY A 128 -14.51 2.30 -4.27
C GLY A 128 -13.11 2.38 -3.68
N LYS A 129 -12.27 1.37 -3.90
CA LYS A 129 -10.87 1.34 -3.47
C LYS A 129 -9.95 1.21 -4.68
N ILE A 130 -8.99 2.11 -4.81
CA ILE A 130 -7.85 1.97 -5.73
C ILE A 130 -6.57 1.88 -4.91
N VAL A 131 -5.71 0.93 -5.24
CA VAL A 131 -4.35 0.80 -4.70
C VAL A 131 -3.37 0.90 -5.86
N VAL A 132 -2.43 1.84 -5.78
CA VAL A 132 -1.30 1.96 -6.70
C VAL A 132 -0.03 1.80 -5.88
N LYS A 133 0.58 0.61 -5.96
CA LYS A 133 1.73 0.24 -5.14
C LYS A 133 2.88 -0.33 -5.97
N GLY A 134 4.12 -0.12 -5.54
CA GLY A 134 5.30 -0.67 -6.18
C GLY A 134 5.93 0.27 -7.21
N ALA A 135 7.25 0.21 -7.29
CA ALA A 135 8.03 1.06 -8.18
C ALA A 135 7.61 0.88 -9.65
N GLY A 136 7.31 2.01 -10.31
CA GLY A 136 6.87 2.02 -11.71
C GLY A 136 5.36 1.82 -11.90
N SER A 137 4.63 1.43 -10.86
CA SER A 137 3.17 1.32 -10.90
C SER A 137 2.53 2.70 -11.02
N GLN A 138 1.61 2.85 -11.97
CA GLN A 138 1.12 4.17 -12.36
C GLN A 138 -0.39 4.22 -12.62
N TRP A 139 -1.03 5.28 -12.14
CA TRP A 139 -2.38 5.69 -12.56
C TRP A 139 -2.36 7.09 -13.16
N SER A 140 -2.71 7.21 -14.43
CA SER A 140 -2.82 8.49 -15.12
C SER A 140 -4.27 8.81 -15.47
N ALA A 141 -4.75 10.02 -15.18
CA ALA A 141 -6.11 10.42 -15.48
C ALA A 141 -6.21 11.85 -16.02
N THR A 142 -7.33 12.19 -16.63
CA THR A 142 -7.68 13.60 -16.89
C THR A 142 -8.07 14.29 -15.59
N SER A 143 -8.94 13.67 -14.80
CA SER A 143 -9.30 14.15 -13.46
C SER A 143 -9.70 12.98 -12.57
N VAL A 144 -9.55 13.15 -11.26
CA VAL A 144 -9.91 12.13 -10.26
C VAL A 144 -10.82 12.73 -9.21
N VAL A 145 -11.89 12.02 -8.88
CA VAL A 145 -12.75 12.33 -7.73
C VAL A 145 -12.76 11.13 -6.79
N VAL A 146 -12.30 11.32 -5.56
CA VAL A 146 -12.32 10.31 -4.50
C VAL A 146 -13.48 10.60 -3.56
N GLY A 147 -14.46 9.69 -3.52
CA GLY A 147 -15.62 9.77 -2.63
C GLY A 147 -16.73 10.66 -3.20
N SER A 148 -17.05 10.51 -4.49
CA SER A 148 -17.98 11.38 -5.22
C SER A 148 -19.34 11.56 -4.51
N SER A 149 -19.99 10.46 -4.14
CA SER A 149 -21.18 10.47 -3.26
C SER A 149 -21.24 9.27 -2.32
N GLY A 150 -20.37 8.28 -2.50
CA GLY A 150 -20.16 7.14 -1.60
C GLY A 150 -18.84 7.27 -0.85
N ASN A 151 -18.40 6.14 -0.30
CA ASN A 151 -17.11 6.05 0.39
C ASN A 151 -16.04 5.64 -0.63
N ALA A 152 -14.86 6.22 -0.54
CA ALA A 152 -13.75 5.82 -1.38
C ALA A 152 -12.40 5.96 -0.70
N GLN A 153 -11.49 5.08 -1.10
CA GLN A 153 -10.09 5.10 -0.72
C GLN A 153 -9.22 5.07 -1.98
N PHE A 154 -8.23 5.94 -2.04
CA PHE A 154 -7.16 5.87 -3.04
C PHE A 154 -5.85 5.78 -2.28
N ASN A 155 -5.18 4.63 -2.36
CA ASN A 155 -3.91 4.37 -1.72
C ASN A 155 -2.79 4.46 -2.75
N VAL A 156 -1.76 5.26 -2.45
CA VAL A 156 -0.55 5.39 -3.26
C VAL A 156 0.64 5.17 -2.34
N THR A 157 1.29 4.02 -2.49
CA THR A 157 2.36 3.56 -1.60
C THR A 157 3.48 2.92 -2.41
N ASP A 158 4.57 2.51 -1.78
CA ASP A 158 5.59 1.68 -2.41
C ASP A 158 6.21 2.28 -3.67
N SER A 159 6.42 3.60 -3.67
CA SER A 159 6.88 4.37 -4.84
C SER A 159 5.92 4.36 -6.06
N GLY A 160 4.66 3.99 -5.85
CA GLY A 160 3.58 4.14 -6.83
C GLY A 160 3.31 5.61 -7.16
N LYS A 161 2.72 5.86 -8.34
CA LYS A 161 2.49 7.23 -8.82
C LYS A 161 1.11 7.45 -9.43
N VAL A 162 0.50 8.56 -9.06
CA VAL A 162 -0.72 9.10 -9.67
C VAL A 162 -0.38 10.39 -10.40
N THR A 163 -0.93 10.58 -11.60
CA THR A 163 -0.80 11.83 -12.35
C THR A 163 -2.13 12.22 -12.94
N THR A 164 -2.53 13.48 -12.77
CA THR A 164 -3.71 14.04 -13.42
C THR A 164 -3.33 15.21 -14.32
N SER A 165 -3.94 15.33 -15.50
CA SER A 165 -3.75 16.54 -16.32
C SER A 165 -4.63 17.71 -15.86
N GLY A 166 -5.75 17.41 -15.20
CA GLY A 166 -6.67 18.34 -14.54
C GLY A 166 -6.68 18.16 -13.02
N ASN A 167 -7.87 18.26 -12.41
CA ASN A 167 -8.03 18.29 -10.96
C ASN A 167 -8.02 16.90 -10.31
N LEU A 168 -7.66 16.89 -9.03
CA LEU A 168 -7.92 15.78 -8.12
C LEU A 168 -8.69 16.32 -6.91
N ASP A 169 -9.92 15.80 -6.72
CA ASP A 169 -10.81 16.21 -5.65
C ASP A 169 -11.03 15.06 -4.66
N VAL A 170 -10.58 15.22 -3.42
CA VAL A 170 -10.89 14.33 -2.30
C VAL A 170 -12.10 14.90 -1.58
N GLN A 171 -13.25 14.23 -1.66
CA GLN A 171 -14.52 14.79 -1.16
C GLN A 171 -14.74 14.49 0.32
N GLY A 172 -15.51 15.36 0.97
CA GLY A 172 -16.03 15.13 2.31
C GLY A 172 -17.51 15.50 2.41
N GLY A 173 -18.16 15.08 3.50
CA GLY A 173 -19.59 15.31 3.73
C GLY A 173 -20.46 14.14 3.27
N SER A 174 -21.29 14.33 2.23
CA SER A 174 -22.20 13.28 1.74
C SER A 174 -21.48 12.13 1.04
N GLY A 175 -20.28 12.38 0.49
CA GLY A 175 -19.33 11.36 0.09
C GLY A 175 -18.08 11.44 0.98
N VAL A 176 -17.44 10.31 1.23
CA VAL A 176 -16.28 10.20 2.12
C VAL A 176 -15.09 9.74 1.29
N GLY A 177 -14.22 10.69 0.93
CA GLY A 177 -12.96 10.41 0.24
C GLY A 177 -11.79 10.35 1.22
N ILE A 178 -10.99 9.29 1.09
CA ILE A 178 -9.73 9.12 1.80
C ILE A 178 -8.62 8.91 0.78
N LEU A 179 -7.56 9.71 0.87
CA LEU A 179 -6.33 9.54 0.09
C LEU A 179 -5.19 9.17 1.04
N ASN A 180 -4.58 8.02 0.84
CA ASN A 180 -3.48 7.50 1.66
C ASN A 180 -2.17 7.55 0.86
N LEU A 181 -1.14 8.21 1.40
CA LEU A 181 0.13 8.46 0.72
C LEU A 181 1.30 7.92 1.55
N GLY A 182 1.91 6.83 1.09
CA GLY A 182 3.11 6.24 1.68
C GLY A 182 4.37 6.87 1.10
N VAL A 183 5.03 7.73 1.87
CA VAL A 183 6.29 8.39 1.50
C VAL A 183 7.45 7.52 1.94
N SER A 184 8.28 7.14 0.98
CA SER A 184 9.40 6.23 1.18
C SER A 184 10.72 6.73 0.58
N GLY A 185 10.74 7.93 0.04
CA GLY A 185 11.93 8.50 -0.58
C GLY A 185 11.61 9.81 -1.26
N ASN A 186 12.56 10.32 -2.04
CA ASN A 186 12.40 11.61 -2.71
C ASN A 186 11.52 11.49 -3.97
N THR A 187 10.22 11.29 -3.78
CA THR A 187 9.26 11.11 -4.87
C THR A 187 7.99 11.94 -4.67
N THR A 188 7.50 12.48 -5.78
CA THR A 188 6.13 12.97 -5.88
C THR A 188 5.22 11.79 -6.20
N LEU A 189 4.32 11.47 -5.27
CA LEU A 189 3.36 10.36 -5.40
C LEU A 189 2.15 10.78 -6.22
N VAL A 190 1.73 12.03 -6.09
CA VAL A 190 0.56 12.58 -6.78
C VAL A 190 0.95 13.88 -7.47
N ASP A 191 0.91 13.89 -8.80
CA ASP A 191 1.20 15.06 -9.62
C ASP A 191 -0.06 15.56 -10.33
N VAL A 192 -0.56 16.72 -9.90
CA VAL A 192 -1.84 17.28 -10.32
C VAL A 192 -1.62 18.49 -11.23
N GLY A 193 -1.95 18.34 -12.51
CA GLY A 193 -1.85 19.43 -13.48
C GLY A 193 -2.78 20.61 -13.18
N GLY A 194 -3.91 20.36 -12.50
CA GLY A 194 -4.89 21.37 -12.09
C GLY A 194 -4.84 21.71 -10.59
N THR A 195 -6.02 21.81 -9.99
CA THR A 195 -6.19 22.02 -8.55
C THR A 195 -6.26 20.69 -7.81
N PHE A 196 -5.51 20.58 -6.72
CA PHE A 196 -5.75 19.55 -5.71
C PHE A 196 -6.72 20.10 -4.66
N THR A 197 -7.94 19.56 -4.58
CA THR A 197 -8.94 19.97 -3.61
C THR A 197 -9.10 18.91 -2.53
N ASN A 198 -8.78 19.23 -1.28
CA ASN A 198 -9.08 18.36 -0.14
C ASN A 198 -10.26 18.87 0.66
N ASN A 199 -11.41 18.23 0.53
CA ASN A 199 -12.57 18.37 1.42
C ASN A 199 -12.79 17.14 2.32
N GLY A 200 -12.10 16.03 2.05
CA GLY A 200 -12.17 14.76 2.77
C GLY A 200 -11.02 14.57 3.76
N THR A 201 -10.39 13.40 3.72
CA THR A 201 -9.21 13.08 4.53
C THR A 201 -8.03 12.72 3.64
N VAL A 202 -6.87 13.30 3.92
CA VAL A 202 -5.60 12.89 3.31
C VAL A 202 -4.66 12.49 4.43
N ASN A 203 -4.15 11.27 4.33
CA ASN A 203 -3.19 10.71 5.26
C ASN A 203 -1.84 10.59 4.56
N VAL A 204 -0.77 11.04 5.22
CA VAL A 204 0.60 10.98 4.70
C VAL A 204 1.49 10.28 5.72
N PHE A 205 2.16 9.23 5.28
CA PHE A 205 2.93 8.34 6.14
C PHE A 205 4.41 8.38 5.75
N ALA A 206 5.29 8.65 6.71
CA ALA A 206 6.72 8.40 6.57
C ALA A 206 7.00 6.91 6.77
N LEU A 207 7.11 6.14 5.69
CA LEU A 207 7.36 4.70 5.73
C LEU A 207 8.85 4.39 5.85
N GLY A 208 9.20 3.27 6.48
CA GLY A 208 10.55 2.71 6.55
C GLY A 208 11.65 3.65 7.09
N ASN A 209 12.89 3.38 6.68
CA ASN A 209 14.08 4.16 7.05
C ASN A 209 14.35 5.34 6.11
N ILE A 210 13.32 6.16 5.82
CA ILE A 210 13.54 7.41 5.08
C ILE A 210 14.32 8.43 5.91
N THR A 211 15.18 9.21 5.26
CA THR A 211 15.88 10.30 5.94
C THR A 211 14.92 11.43 6.29
N GLY A 212 15.14 12.10 7.44
CA GLY A 212 14.39 13.31 7.76
C GLY A 212 14.63 14.41 6.72
N GLY A 213 13.61 15.23 6.47
CA GLY A 213 13.67 16.25 5.42
C GLY A 213 12.31 16.66 4.90
N ILE A 214 12.32 17.49 3.85
CA ILE A 214 11.10 17.98 3.19
C ILE A 214 10.81 17.12 1.97
N TYR A 215 9.60 16.58 1.91
CA TYR A 215 9.07 15.79 0.81
C TYR A 215 7.85 16.49 0.21
N LEU A 216 7.62 16.28 -1.08
CA LEU A 216 6.48 16.82 -1.82
C LEU A 216 5.60 15.67 -2.34
N PRO A 217 4.87 14.97 -1.43
CA PRO A 217 4.02 13.84 -1.82
C PRO A 217 2.94 14.25 -2.82
N VAL A 218 2.47 15.50 -2.76
CA VAL A 218 1.51 16.07 -3.71
C VAL A 218 2.08 17.34 -4.33
N THR A 219 2.12 17.39 -5.67
CA THR A 219 2.34 18.62 -6.43
C THR A 219 1.06 19.02 -7.14
N ALA A 220 0.75 20.32 -7.17
CA ALA A 220 -0.43 20.84 -7.86
C ALA A 220 -0.19 22.26 -8.37
N THR A 221 -0.94 22.68 -9.39
CA THR A 221 -0.96 24.09 -9.83
C THR A 221 -1.57 24.99 -8.76
N SER A 222 -2.59 24.51 -8.06
CA SER A 222 -3.11 25.18 -6.86
C SER A 222 -3.70 24.17 -5.88
N PHE A 223 -3.81 24.57 -4.62
CA PHE A 223 -4.40 23.75 -3.57
C PHE A 223 -5.64 24.46 -3.02
N ALA A 224 -6.69 23.68 -2.75
CA ALA A 224 -7.96 24.16 -2.25
C ALA A 224 -8.59 23.18 -1.24
N GLY A 225 -9.69 23.62 -0.63
CA GLY A 225 -10.42 22.83 0.35
C GLY A 225 -9.98 23.07 1.79
N GLY A 226 -10.65 22.42 2.73
CA GLY A 226 -10.43 22.54 4.17
C GLY A 226 -10.65 21.22 4.91
N GLY A 227 -10.48 20.11 4.20
CA GLY A 227 -10.56 18.76 4.76
C GLY A 227 -9.42 18.46 5.74
N THR A 228 -9.46 17.26 6.29
CA THR A 228 -8.48 16.77 7.26
C THR A 228 -7.17 16.39 6.56
N LEU A 229 -6.05 16.79 7.17
CA LEU A 229 -4.72 16.33 6.83
C LEU A 229 -4.13 15.66 8.07
N ASN A 230 -3.70 14.41 7.93
CA ASN A 230 -3.03 13.68 9.00
C ASN A 230 -1.64 13.25 8.53
N PHE A 231 -0.67 13.34 9.43
CA PHE A 231 0.72 13.03 9.14
C PHE A 231 1.28 12.06 10.18
N TRP A 232 2.04 11.05 9.74
CA TRP A 232 2.76 10.12 10.63
C TRP A 232 4.25 10.20 10.35
N GLY A 233 5.05 10.43 11.41
CA GLY A 233 6.51 10.53 11.31
C GLY A 233 7.03 11.88 10.82
N GLY A 234 6.23 12.92 11.00
CA GLY A 234 6.59 14.29 10.65
C GLY A 234 5.45 15.25 10.91
N SER A 235 5.47 16.40 10.25
CA SER A 235 4.39 17.37 10.26
C SER A 235 4.22 18.04 8.89
N VAL A 236 3.15 18.80 8.71
CA VAL A 236 3.03 19.71 7.56
C VAL A 236 4.22 20.70 7.55
N ALA A 237 4.83 20.90 6.38
CA ALA A 237 5.89 21.90 6.17
C ALA A 237 5.32 23.26 5.70
N GLU A 238 6.16 24.28 5.55
CA GLU A 238 5.72 25.57 5.01
C GLU A 238 5.25 25.43 3.54
N GLY A 239 3.94 25.46 3.33
CA GLY A 239 3.31 25.35 2.01
C GLY A 239 2.38 24.13 1.90
N VAL A 240 1.32 24.25 1.09
CA VAL A 240 0.38 23.12 0.91
C VAL A 240 1.05 22.04 0.07
N GLY A 241 0.93 20.77 0.48
CA GLY A 241 1.49 19.60 -0.21
C GLY A 241 2.89 19.18 0.22
N ALA A 242 3.53 19.92 1.14
CA ALA A 242 4.86 19.59 1.66
C ALA A 242 4.78 18.88 3.03
N PHE A 243 5.56 17.82 3.18
CA PHE A 243 5.64 16.99 4.37
C PHE A 243 7.06 17.06 4.96
N ALA A 244 7.19 17.60 6.17
CA ALA A 244 8.43 17.64 6.93
C ALA A 244 8.56 16.36 7.76
N VAL A 245 9.26 15.37 7.19
CA VAL A 245 9.57 14.13 7.87
C VAL A 245 10.62 14.39 8.96
N SER A 246 10.33 13.99 10.19
CA SER A 246 11.23 14.12 11.34
C SER A 246 12.44 13.21 11.18
N ASP A 247 13.63 13.54 11.68
CA ASP A 247 14.68 12.52 11.82
C ASP A 247 14.28 11.44 12.84
N TYR A 248 14.85 10.24 12.73
CA TYR A 248 14.64 9.23 13.76
C TYR A 248 15.45 9.54 15.02
N THR A 249 14.86 9.24 16.18
CA THR A 249 15.55 9.23 17.47
C THR A 249 15.87 7.80 17.85
N GLU A 250 17.11 7.55 18.25
CA GLU A 250 17.53 6.23 18.73
C GLU A 250 16.96 5.94 20.12
N TYR A 251 16.31 4.79 20.27
CA TYR A 251 15.78 4.27 21.51
C TYR A 251 16.89 3.54 22.27
N THR A 252 17.43 4.19 23.29
CA THR A 252 18.42 3.57 24.20
C THR A 252 17.85 3.29 25.58
N THR A 253 16.78 3.97 25.95
CA THR A 253 16.09 3.87 27.25
C THR A 253 14.62 4.25 27.08
N PRO A 254 13.71 3.81 27.96
CA PRO A 254 12.31 4.23 27.96
C PRO A 254 12.17 5.75 27.87
N LEU A 255 11.32 6.20 26.93
CA LEU A 255 11.00 7.61 26.77
C LEU A 255 9.92 7.96 27.78
N VAL A 256 10.17 8.95 28.64
CA VAL A 256 9.23 9.36 29.68
C VAL A 256 8.90 10.84 29.52
N GLY A 257 7.60 11.15 29.40
CA GLY A 257 7.07 12.51 29.25
C GLY A 257 7.63 13.25 28.03
N GLN A 258 7.93 12.54 26.95
CA GLN A 258 8.48 13.12 25.72
C GLN A 258 7.36 13.53 24.78
N ASN A 259 7.60 14.59 24.00
CA ASN A 259 6.72 14.93 22.90
C ASN A 259 6.94 13.93 21.75
N LEU A 260 5.93 13.11 21.46
CA LEU A 260 5.98 12.10 20.41
C LEU A 260 5.17 12.51 19.17
N SER A 261 4.57 13.71 19.14
CA SER A 261 3.91 14.24 17.95
C SER A 261 4.86 14.25 16.74
N GLY A 262 4.55 13.44 15.73
CA GLY A 262 5.30 13.33 14.48
C GLY A 262 6.67 12.68 14.65
N ALA A 263 6.93 12.06 15.81
CA ALA A 263 8.21 11.44 16.10
C ALA A 263 8.38 10.13 15.31
N ARG A 264 9.65 9.81 15.04
CA ARG A 264 10.08 8.48 14.57
C ARG A 264 11.11 7.96 15.54
N VAL A 265 10.85 6.81 16.14
CA VAL A 265 11.71 6.22 17.17
C VAL A 265 12.25 4.90 16.65
N ASN A 266 13.55 4.84 16.42
CA ASN A 266 14.25 3.62 16.03
C ASN A 266 14.57 2.82 17.29
N ALA A 267 14.23 1.53 17.36
CA ALA A 267 14.38 0.65 18.53
C ALA A 267 15.85 0.35 18.94
N GLY A 268 16.84 1.09 18.44
CA GLY A 268 18.25 1.04 18.85
C GLY A 268 19.13 0.16 17.96
N ASP A 269 18.53 -0.58 17.02
CA ASP A 269 19.24 -1.46 16.08
C ASP A 269 18.78 -1.36 14.61
N GLY A 270 17.82 -0.49 14.30
CA GLY A 270 17.28 -0.31 12.95
C GLY A 270 16.18 -1.32 12.56
N GLU A 271 15.97 -2.36 13.38
CA GLU A 271 15.07 -3.48 13.04
C GLU A 271 13.59 -3.08 13.16
N LEU A 272 13.28 -2.12 14.05
CA LEU A 272 11.96 -1.53 14.20
C LEU A 272 12.02 -0.01 14.30
N ILE A 273 11.18 0.66 13.52
CA ILE A 273 10.88 2.09 13.68
C ILE A 273 9.41 2.24 14.08
N VAL A 274 9.18 2.88 15.23
CA VAL A 274 7.85 3.29 15.69
C VAL A 274 7.59 4.72 15.27
N VAL A 275 6.56 4.92 14.46
CA VAL A 275 6.24 6.19 13.82
C VAL A 275 4.92 6.71 14.38
N PHE A 276 4.93 7.96 14.86
CA PHE A 276 3.80 8.56 15.56
C PHE A 276 3.07 9.58 14.71
N ALA A 277 1.76 9.70 14.93
CA ALA A 277 0.96 10.78 14.37
C ALA A 277 1.47 12.16 14.83
N ASP A 278 1.33 13.19 13.98
CA ASP A 278 1.70 14.59 14.28
C ASP A 278 0.93 15.20 15.46
N ASN A 279 -0.15 14.57 15.86
CA ASN A 279 -0.99 14.92 17.02
C ASN A 279 -0.94 13.89 18.16
N ALA A 280 0.08 13.01 18.19
CA ALA A 280 0.26 12.01 19.26
C ALA A 280 0.39 12.63 20.66
N GLY A 281 0.95 13.83 20.76
CA GLY A 281 1.09 14.56 22.02
C GLY A 281 2.28 14.10 22.86
N THR A 282 2.23 14.40 24.16
CA THR A 282 3.32 14.10 25.11
C THR A 282 2.99 12.87 25.92
N GLY A 283 3.89 11.89 25.97
CA GLY A 283 3.64 10.64 26.66
C GLY A 283 4.91 9.85 26.93
N ASN A 284 4.69 8.57 27.20
CA ASN A 284 5.75 7.60 27.45
C ASN A 284 5.76 6.53 26.36
N LEU A 285 6.94 6.03 26.03
CA LEU A 285 7.16 4.89 25.14
C LEU A 285 8.19 3.94 25.75
N GLU A 286 7.82 2.68 25.85
CA GLU A 286 8.72 1.58 26.18
C GLU A 286 8.61 0.48 25.12
N ILE A 287 9.75 -0.03 24.67
CA ILE A 287 9.87 -1.06 23.64
C ILE A 287 10.64 -2.22 24.25
N ASN A 288 10.04 -3.41 24.25
CA ASN A 288 10.62 -4.61 24.82
C ASN A 288 10.53 -5.78 23.81
N GLU A 289 11.61 -6.53 23.63
CA GLU A 289 11.57 -7.80 22.89
C GLU A 289 10.88 -8.86 23.78
N VAL A 290 9.97 -9.65 23.21
CA VAL A 290 9.21 -10.66 23.97
C VAL A 290 9.57 -12.07 23.52
N ALA A 291 9.97 -12.91 24.48
CA ALA A 291 10.03 -14.35 24.30
C ALA A 291 8.63 -14.99 24.47
N SER A 292 7.68 -14.67 23.58
CA SER A 292 6.29 -15.16 23.64
C SER A 292 6.13 -16.52 22.93
N PRO A 293 5.15 -17.38 23.31
CA PRO A 293 4.78 -18.53 22.49
C PRO A 293 4.24 -18.08 21.13
N LEU A 294 5.04 -18.37 20.12
CA LEU A 294 4.76 -18.15 18.70
C LEU A 294 3.51 -18.93 18.26
N PRO A 295 2.61 -18.40 17.43
CA PRO A 295 1.61 -19.23 16.75
C PRO A 295 2.30 -20.36 15.95
N SER A 296 1.78 -21.58 16.02
CA SER A 296 2.42 -22.73 15.36
C SER A 296 2.24 -22.65 13.83
N GLY A 297 3.29 -22.91 13.06
CA GLY A 297 3.21 -23.04 11.59
C GLY A 297 3.95 -21.95 10.80
N TYR A 298 4.44 -20.91 11.46
CA TYR A 298 5.17 -19.80 10.83
C TYR A 298 6.61 -19.71 11.33
N SER A 299 7.50 -19.19 10.48
CA SER A 299 8.77 -18.63 10.92
C SER A 299 8.57 -17.16 11.27
N TYR A 300 8.83 -16.81 12.53
CA TYR A 300 8.66 -15.44 13.02
C TYR A 300 9.95 -14.65 12.86
N TYR A 301 9.79 -13.42 12.41
CA TYR A 301 10.87 -12.47 12.26
C TYR A 301 11.12 -11.77 13.60
N GLU A 302 10.07 -11.16 14.17
CA GLU A 302 10.17 -10.39 15.41
C GLU A 302 8.88 -10.49 16.24
N VAL A 303 9.03 -10.42 17.57
CA VAL A 303 7.92 -10.24 18.51
C VAL A 303 8.29 -9.11 19.46
N VAL A 304 7.51 -8.03 19.40
CA VAL A 304 7.78 -6.79 20.13
C VAL A 304 6.60 -6.39 21.00
N GLN A 305 6.88 -5.92 22.20
CA GLN A 305 5.94 -5.27 23.09
C GLN A 305 6.16 -3.77 23.06
N ILE A 306 5.11 -3.04 22.70
CA ILE A 306 5.07 -1.58 22.67
C ILE A 306 4.15 -1.11 23.79
N GLU A 307 4.72 -0.43 24.78
CA GLU A 307 3.95 0.17 25.86
C GLU A 307 3.91 1.68 25.70
N MET A 308 2.71 2.23 25.64
CA MET A 308 2.47 3.66 25.47
C MET A 308 1.47 4.18 26.48
N SER A 309 1.71 5.38 26.99
CA SER A 309 0.78 6.04 27.92
C SER A 309 0.87 7.56 27.83
N GLY A 310 -0.22 8.24 28.18
CA GLY A 310 -0.29 9.72 28.20
C GLY A 310 -0.51 10.39 26.85
N LEU A 311 -0.52 9.63 25.74
CA LEU A 311 -0.74 10.15 24.39
C LEU A 311 -2.19 10.53 24.12
N THR A 312 -2.38 11.57 23.31
CA THR A 312 -3.70 12.01 22.83
C THR A 312 -4.17 11.22 21.62
N ASN A 313 -3.24 10.75 20.79
CA ASN A 313 -3.47 9.81 19.71
C ASN A 313 -2.54 8.61 19.91
N SER A 314 -3.12 7.42 19.97
CA SER A 314 -2.42 6.14 20.18
C SER A 314 -2.07 5.41 18.89
N GLU A 315 -2.51 5.92 17.75
CA GLU A 315 -2.27 5.32 16.45
C GLU A 315 -0.81 5.52 16.02
N ILE A 316 -0.18 4.43 15.63
CA ILE A 316 1.23 4.37 15.26
C ILE A 316 1.40 3.53 14.00
N ILE A 317 2.51 3.76 13.30
CA ILE A 317 3.01 2.82 12.29
C ILE A 317 4.19 2.07 12.88
N LEU A 318 4.18 0.76 12.70
CA LEU A 318 5.31 -0.12 12.98
C LEU A 318 5.98 -0.43 11.65
N SER A 319 7.26 -0.07 11.52
CA SER A 319 8.07 -0.33 10.34
C SER A 319 9.19 -1.30 10.69
N PHE A 320 9.06 -2.55 10.26
CA PHE A 320 10.00 -3.64 10.54
C PHE A 320 10.98 -3.83 9.38
N GLU A 321 12.27 -3.79 9.63
CA GLU A 321 13.30 -4.12 8.62
C GLU A 321 13.33 -5.64 8.40
N LEU A 322 12.79 -6.12 7.28
CA LEU A 322 12.80 -7.54 6.90
C LEU A 322 13.99 -7.93 6.00
N GLY A 323 14.65 -6.96 5.38
CA GLY A 323 15.71 -7.20 4.39
C GLY A 323 15.16 -7.51 3.00
N ALA A 324 15.98 -7.32 1.96
CA ALA A 324 15.55 -7.49 0.56
C ALA A 324 15.05 -8.90 0.20
N GLY A 325 14.13 -8.96 -0.78
CA GLY A 325 13.70 -10.22 -1.39
C GLY A 325 12.62 -10.98 -0.63
N VAL A 326 11.97 -10.34 0.35
CA VAL A 326 10.72 -10.83 0.92
C VAL A 326 9.58 -10.55 -0.07
N ASP A 327 8.76 -11.57 -0.29
CA ASP A 327 7.50 -11.44 -1.02
C ASP A 327 6.43 -10.95 -0.04
N GLU A 328 5.77 -9.85 -0.39
CA GLU A 328 4.78 -9.17 0.46
C GLU A 328 3.60 -10.09 0.77
N ASP A 329 3.18 -10.91 -0.20
CA ASP A 329 2.05 -11.84 -0.06
C ASP A 329 2.32 -12.95 0.97
N ASN A 330 3.59 -13.13 1.36
CA ASN A 330 4.02 -14.10 2.35
C ASN A 330 4.25 -13.48 3.75
N ILE A 331 3.93 -12.19 3.94
CA ILE A 331 4.03 -11.48 5.21
C ILE A 331 2.70 -11.54 5.96
N TYR A 332 2.77 -11.87 7.26
CA TYR A 332 1.63 -11.93 8.15
C TYR A 332 1.96 -11.22 9.46
N ALA A 333 0.99 -10.48 9.99
CA ALA A 333 1.13 -9.79 11.26
C ALA A 333 0.04 -10.22 12.24
N TRP A 334 0.37 -10.23 13.53
CA TRP A 334 -0.56 -10.57 14.60
C TRP A 334 -0.45 -9.60 15.77
N LYS A 335 -1.58 -9.41 16.47
CA LYS A 335 -1.66 -8.73 17.76
C LYS A 335 -2.09 -9.73 18.83
N LEU A 336 -1.43 -9.71 19.98
CA LEU A 336 -1.83 -10.50 21.14
C LEU A 336 -3.00 -9.81 21.86
N VAL A 337 -4.15 -10.49 21.96
CA VAL A 337 -5.35 -10.01 22.66
C VAL A 337 -5.69 -11.00 23.77
N GLY A 338 -5.41 -10.60 25.02
CA GLY A 338 -5.43 -11.51 26.16
C GLY A 338 -4.32 -12.55 26.04
N GLU A 339 -4.68 -13.82 25.87
CA GLU A 339 -3.74 -14.93 25.66
C GLU A 339 -3.74 -15.44 24.20
N ASN A 340 -4.53 -14.83 23.31
CA ASN A 340 -4.73 -15.32 21.95
C ASN A 340 -4.15 -14.35 20.92
N TRP A 341 -3.47 -14.91 19.92
CA TRP A 341 -3.03 -14.17 18.75
C TRP A 341 -4.20 -13.96 17.79
N GLN A 342 -4.38 -12.72 17.35
CA GLN A 342 -5.32 -12.33 16.31
C GLN A 342 -4.55 -11.81 15.12
N GLU A 343 -4.84 -12.35 13.94
CA GLU A 343 -4.23 -11.91 12.69
C GLU A 343 -4.73 -10.51 12.34
N ILE A 344 -3.82 -9.67 11.89
CA ILE A 344 -4.09 -8.32 11.45
C ILE A 344 -4.37 -8.37 9.96
N ASP A 345 -5.52 -7.84 9.55
CA ASP A 345 -5.80 -7.62 8.14
C ASP A 345 -4.89 -6.51 7.61
N LEU A 346 -3.96 -6.89 6.73
CA LEU A 346 -2.96 -5.97 6.20
C LEU A 346 -3.56 -4.97 5.21
N GLU A 347 -4.69 -5.29 4.57
CA GLU A 347 -5.34 -4.37 3.65
C GLU A 347 -5.99 -3.18 4.36
N ASP A 348 -6.51 -3.42 5.56
CA ASP A 348 -7.15 -2.41 6.42
C ASP A 348 -6.13 -1.55 7.17
N THR A 349 -4.90 -2.04 7.32
CA THR A 349 -3.81 -1.37 8.06
C THR A 349 -2.76 -0.72 7.16
N LEU A 350 -3.02 -0.67 5.84
CA LEU A 350 -2.06 -0.16 4.84
C LEU A 350 -0.72 -0.90 4.91
N GLY A 351 -0.78 -2.21 5.14
CA GLY A 351 0.34 -3.13 5.08
C GLY A 351 1.08 -2.96 3.76
N THR A 352 2.36 -2.58 3.84
CA THR A 352 3.18 -2.22 2.68
C THR A 352 4.61 -2.67 2.89
N TYR A 353 5.21 -3.29 1.89
CA TYR A 353 6.62 -3.68 1.91
C TYR A 353 7.45 -2.84 0.93
N GLU A 354 8.31 -1.99 1.48
CA GLU A 354 9.13 -1.08 0.70
C GLU A 354 10.52 -0.87 1.28
N GLN A 355 11.53 -0.88 0.40
CA GLN A 355 12.92 -0.61 0.76
C GLN A 355 13.41 -1.46 1.94
N GLU A 356 13.04 -2.74 1.92
CA GLU A 356 13.39 -3.71 2.97
C GLU A 356 12.59 -3.57 4.26
N TYR A 357 11.64 -2.63 4.35
CA TYR A 357 10.78 -2.43 5.50
C TYR A 357 9.34 -2.85 5.21
N PHE A 358 8.76 -3.64 6.11
CA PHE A 358 7.32 -3.85 6.17
C PHE A 358 6.68 -2.85 7.13
N ASN A 359 5.68 -2.12 6.66
CA ASN A 359 5.02 -1.06 7.40
C ASN A 359 3.57 -1.45 7.63
N MET A 360 3.07 -1.26 8.85
CA MET A 360 1.65 -1.44 9.15
C MET A 360 1.19 -0.42 10.19
N MET A 361 -0.03 0.06 10.01
CA MET A 361 -0.69 0.97 10.94
C MET A 361 -1.45 0.19 12.00
N VAL A 362 -1.25 0.53 13.27
CA VAL A 362 -1.91 -0.13 14.40
C VAL A 362 -2.42 0.88 15.41
N ASP A 363 -3.52 0.52 16.07
CA ASP A 363 -4.04 1.31 17.19
C ASP A 363 -3.45 0.85 18.52
N GLY A 364 -2.62 1.72 19.10
CA GLY A 364 -2.13 1.61 20.46
C GLY A 364 -1.01 0.61 20.71
N GLY A 365 -0.58 0.59 21.96
CA GLY A 365 0.40 -0.38 22.45
C GLY A 365 -0.14 -1.81 22.44
N GLY A 366 0.73 -2.76 22.68
CA GLY A 366 0.41 -4.18 22.69
C GLY A 366 1.62 -5.03 22.36
N VAL A 367 1.38 -6.34 22.24
CA VAL A 367 2.40 -7.28 21.73
C VAL A 367 2.05 -7.60 20.29
N TYR A 368 3.00 -7.35 19.40
CA TYR A 368 2.88 -7.56 17.97
C TYR A 368 3.89 -8.62 17.53
N ALA A 369 3.49 -9.45 16.58
CA ALA A 369 4.37 -10.43 15.95
C ALA A 369 4.30 -10.28 14.43
N LEU A 370 5.45 -10.43 13.79
CA LEU A 370 5.58 -10.47 12.34
C LEU A 370 6.16 -11.81 11.94
N GLY A 371 5.53 -12.47 10.96
CA GLY A 371 5.93 -13.77 10.47
C GLY A 371 5.93 -13.79 8.96
N VAL A 372 6.82 -14.61 8.42
CA VAL A 372 6.94 -14.84 6.98
C VAL A 372 6.76 -16.32 6.74
N VAL A 373 5.90 -16.68 5.79
CA VAL A 373 5.80 -18.06 5.31
C VAL A 373 6.91 -18.29 4.28
N PRO A 374 7.84 -19.23 4.50
CA PRO A 374 8.80 -19.59 3.47
C PRO A 374 8.03 -20.36 2.38
N GLU A 375 8.05 -19.85 1.14
CA GLU A 375 7.36 -20.45 0.00
C GLU A 375 7.48 -21.99 -0.07
N PRO A 376 6.35 -22.73 -0.17
CA PRO A 376 6.40 -24.15 -0.44
C PRO A 376 6.77 -24.37 -1.92
N SER A 377 8.06 -24.65 -2.16
CA SER A 377 8.71 -25.00 -3.44
C SER A 377 8.94 -23.83 -4.42
N THR A 378 10.13 -23.22 -4.46
CA THR A 378 11.27 -23.70 -5.28
C THR A 378 12.65 -23.32 -4.68
N TYR A 379 12.69 -22.68 -3.51
CA TYR A 379 13.92 -22.11 -2.92
C TYR A 379 14.27 -22.62 -1.51
N ALA A 380 13.95 -23.87 -1.19
CA ALA A 380 14.17 -24.46 0.15
C ALA A 380 15.64 -24.58 0.64
N ALA A 381 16.61 -23.89 0.03
CA ALA A 381 18.00 -23.93 0.50
C ALA A 381 18.81 -22.63 0.42
N LEU A 382 18.38 -21.58 -0.29
CA LEU A 382 19.27 -20.42 -0.53
C LEU A 382 18.77 -19.06 -0.04
N ILE A 383 17.47 -18.74 -0.13
CA ILE A 383 16.99 -17.40 0.29
C ILE A 383 16.46 -17.45 1.72
N GLY A 384 15.56 -18.39 2.03
CA GLY A 384 15.12 -18.64 3.41
C GLY A 384 16.31 -18.98 4.34
N ALA A 385 17.30 -19.74 3.87
CA ALA A 385 18.50 -20.01 4.64
C ALA A 385 19.42 -18.79 4.80
N CYS A 386 19.45 -17.83 3.87
CA CYS A 386 20.25 -16.61 4.01
C CYS A 386 19.59 -15.60 4.95
N VAL A 387 18.27 -15.40 4.86
CA VAL A 387 17.52 -14.55 5.81
C VAL A 387 17.55 -15.17 7.22
N LEU A 388 17.26 -16.47 7.35
CA LEU A 388 17.37 -17.17 8.65
C LEU A 388 18.80 -17.22 9.19
N ALA A 389 19.82 -17.41 8.34
CA ALA A 389 21.21 -17.38 8.80
C ALA A 389 21.59 -15.98 9.27
N PHE A 390 21.15 -14.90 8.61
CA PHE A 390 21.41 -13.54 9.06
C PHE A 390 20.77 -13.25 10.42
N VAL A 391 19.49 -13.60 10.58
CA VAL A 391 18.74 -13.43 11.84
C VAL A 391 19.33 -14.30 12.97
N CYS A 392 19.66 -15.56 12.71
CA CYS A 392 20.26 -16.45 13.71
C CYS A 392 21.72 -16.10 14.06
N LEU A 393 22.51 -15.61 13.10
CA LEU A 393 23.90 -15.19 13.34
C LEU A 393 23.93 -13.86 14.12
N ARG A 394 23.00 -12.93 13.85
CA ARG A 394 22.87 -11.67 14.60
C ARG A 394 22.38 -11.88 16.03
N ARG A 395 21.39 -12.75 16.26
CA ARG A 395 20.97 -13.16 17.63
C ARG A 395 22.10 -13.80 18.44
N ARG A 396 22.97 -14.61 17.81
CA ARG A 396 24.15 -15.21 18.47
C ARG A 396 25.27 -14.22 18.82
N LEU A 397 25.32 -13.06 18.17
CA LEU A 397 26.26 -11.99 18.51
C LEU A 397 25.75 -11.09 19.64
N ARG A 398 24.46 -11.22 20.02
CA ARG A 398 23.77 -10.44 21.07
C ARG A 398 23.59 -11.21 22.40
N SER A 399 23.99 -12.48 22.48
CA SER A 399 24.12 -13.27 23.73
C SER A 399 25.57 -13.33 24.19
#